data_AF-A0A1H1JBM5-F1
#
_entry.id   AF-A0A1H1JBM5-F1
#
_cell.length_a   1.000
_cell.length_b   1.000
_cell.length_c   1.000
_cell.angle_alpha   90.00
_cell.angle_beta   90.00
_cell.angle_gamma   90.00
#
_symmetry.space_group_name_H-M   'P 1'
#
loop_
_entity.id
_entity.type
_entity.pdbx_description
1 polymer ?
#
loop_
_entity_poly.entity_id
_entity_poly.type
_entity_poly.pdbx_seq_one_letter_code
_entity_poly.pdbx_strand_id
1 'polypeptide(L)' 'MKVIELPKLMTLEAWAERMFGDAKPHRNTLLNWRRNGRIVPQPIKCGGRYFVEPNAVYYDDAGEMSRRLGNGG' A
#
# COMPACT_ATOMS: atom_id res chain seq x y z
N MET A 1 17.13 -7.62 -23.79
CA MET A 1 15.69 -7.71 -23.44
C MET A 1 15.55 -7.51 -21.93
N LYS A 2 14.88 -6.45 -21.46
CA LYS A 2 14.44 -6.41 -20.06
C LYS A 2 13.25 -7.35 -19.95
N VAL A 3 13.39 -8.41 -19.16
CA VAL A 3 12.23 -9.16 -18.68
C VAL A 3 11.42 -8.16 -17.86
N ILE A 4 10.26 -7.76 -18.37
CA ILE A 4 9.31 -6.96 -17.61
C ILE A 4 8.70 -7.94 -16.63
N GLU A 5 9.32 -8.11 -15.45
CA GLU A 5 8.67 -8.82 -14.36
C GLU A 5 7.39 -8.03 -14.04
N LEU A 6 6.24 -8.60 -14.39
CA LEU A 6 4.96 -8.08 -13.91
C LEU A 6 5.07 -8.06 -12.38
N PRO A 7 4.82 -6.92 -11.72
CA PRO A 7 4.95 -6.84 -10.28
C PRO A 7 4.05 -7.92 -9.67
N LYS A 8 4.65 -8.81 -8.88
CA LYS A 8 3.91 -9.85 -8.13
C LYS A 8 2.97 -9.12 -7.17
N LEU A 9 1.72 -8.93 -7.59
CA LEU A 9 0.70 -8.28 -6.78
C LEU A 9 0.42 -9.13 -5.54
N MET A 10 0.31 -8.47 -4.39
CA MET A 10 -0.05 -9.10 -3.12
C MET A 10 -1.39 -8.58 -2.61
N THR A 11 -2.03 -9.31 -1.69
CA THR A 11 -3.29 -8.84 -1.10
C THR A 11 -3.07 -7.57 -0.29
N LEU A 12 -4.10 -6.73 -0.20
CA LEU A 12 -4.09 -5.52 0.61
C LEU A 12 -3.75 -5.79 2.09
N GLU A 13 -4.21 -6.93 2.62
CA GLU A 13 -3.91 -7.34 4.00
C GLU A 13 -2.45 -7.78 4.17
N ALA A 14 -1.91 -8.54 3.22
CA ALA A 14 -0.50 -8.96 3.26
C ALA A 14 0.45 -7.77 3.08
N TRP A 15 0.08 -6.80 2.23
CA TRP A 15 0.80 -5.54 2.09
C TRP A 15 0.80 -4.75 3.42
N ALA A 16 -0.34 -4.66 4.11
CA ALA A 16 -0.43 -3.96 5.38
C ALA A 16 0.39 -4.65 6.48
N GLU A 17 0.34 -5.98 6.54
CA GLU A 17 1.18 -6.78 7.44
C GLU A 17 2.67 -6.58 7.15
N ARG A 18 3.07 -6.54 5.88
CA ARG A 18 4.45 -6.26 5.51
C ARG A 18 4.89 -4.84 5.91
N MET A 19 4.01 -3.85 5.76
CA MET A 19 4.33 -2.44 6.02
C MET A 19 4.31 -2.09 7.52
N PHE A 20 3.36 -2.62 8.28
CA PHE A 20 3.09 -2.25 9.67
C PHE A 20 3.33 -3.37 10.68
N GLY A 21 3.62 -4.60 10.23
CA GLY A 21 3.81 -5.77 11.09
C GLY A 21 2.56 -6.11 11.90
N ASP A 22 2.77 -6.45 13.17
CA ASP A 22 1.70 -6.78 14.13
C ASP A 22 0.76 -5.60 14.41
N ALA A 23 1.23 -4.36 14.16
CA ALA A 23 0.43 -3.14 14.32
C ALA A 23 -0.42 -2.82 13.08
N LYS A 24 -0.63 -3.79 12.17
CA LYS A 24 -1.40 -3.56 10.95
C LYS A 24 -2.83 -3.08 11.25
N PRO A 25 -3.31 -2.06 10.53
CA PRO A 25 -4.69 -1.60 10.67
C PRO A 25 -5.70 -2.69 10.34
N HIS A 26 -6.88 -2.59 10.94
CA HIS A 26 -7.99 -3.49 10.64
C HIS A 26 -8.43 -3.38 9.17
N ARG A 27 -8.96 -4.48 8.63
CA ARG A 27 -9.40 -4.59 7.22
C ARG A 27 -10.30 -3.43 6.75
N ASN A 28 -11.24 -3.00 7.59
CA ASN A 28 -12.13 -1.88 7.26
C ASN A 28 -11.36 -0.56 7.05
N THR A 29 -10.32 -0.32 7.84
CA THR A 29 -9.43 0.84 7.69
C THR A 29 -8.70 0.79 6.36
N LEU A 30 -8.16 -0.37 5.98
CA LEU A 30 -7.48 -0.55 4.69
C LEU A 30 -8.42 -0.31 3.50
N LEU A 31 -9.68 -0.76 3.59
CA LEU A 31 -10.69 -0.49 2.56
C LEU A 31 -11.04 0.99 2.47
N ASN A 32 -11.07 1.70 3.60
CA ASN A 32 -11.27 3.15 3.63
C ASN A 32 -10.07 3.89 3.03
N TRP A 33 -8.84 3.48 3.33
CA TRP A 33 -7.63 4.04 2.70
C TRP A 33 -7.63 3.87 1.19
N ARG A 34 -7.99 2.69 0.69
CA ARG A 34 -8.18 2.45 -0.74
C ARG A 34 -9.23 3.38 -1.34
N ARG A 35 -10.38 3.55 -0.67
CA ARG A 35 -11.45 4.47 -1.13
C ARG A 35 -10.97 5.93 -1.18
N ASN A 36 -10.18 6.35 -0.19
CA ASN A 36 -9.68 7.71 -0.05
C ASN A 36 -8.36 7.96 -0.83
N GLY A 37 -7.88 6.97 -1.58
CA GLY A 37 -6.63 7.08 -2.35
C GLY A 37 -5.36 7.26 -1.54
N ARG A 38 -5.35 6.72 -0.33
CA ARG A 38 -4.18 6.76 0.58
C ARG A 38 -3.15 5.67 0.30
N ILE A 39 -3.29 4.91 -0.78
CA ILE A 39 -2.35 3.84 -1.15
C ILE A 39 -1.95 4.09 -2.60
N VAL A 40 -0.63 4.21 -2.84
CA VAL A 40 -0.08 4.58 -4.14
C VAL A 40 1.03 3.59 -4.53
N PRO A 41 0.94 2.90 -5.68
CA PRO A 41 -0.18 2.92 -6.63
C PRO A 41 -1.51 2.40 -6.05
N GLN A 42 -2.62 2.82 -6.67
CA GLN A 42 -3.97 2.45 -6.23
C GLN A 42 -4.19 0.93 -6.27
N PRO A 43 -4.76 0.32 -5.22
CA PRO A 43 -5.07 -1.10 -5.22
C PRO A 43 -6.03 -1.50 -6.34
N ILE A 44 -5.73 -2.61 -7.01
CA ILE A 44 -6.53 -3.20 -8.09
C ILE A 44 -7.56 -4.15 -7.48
N LYS A 45 -8.82 -4.07 -7.92
CA LYS A 45 -9.87 -5.01 -7.51
C LYS A 45 -9.85 -6.23 -8.43
N CYS A 46 -9.65 -7.42 -7.85
CA CYS A 46 -9.80 -8.68 -8.57
C CYS A 46 -10.77 -9.58 -7.79
N GLY A 47 -11.97 -9.79 -8.35
CA GLY A 47 -13.07 -10.48 -7.67
C GLY A 47 -13.48 -9.79 -6.38
N GLY A 48 -13.47 -10.53 -5.27
CA GLY A 48 -13.82 -10.03 -3.92
C GLY A 48 -12.65 -9.42 -3.13
N ARG A 49 -11.46 -9.34 -3.72
CA ARG A 49 -10.24 -8.92 -3.02
C ARG A 49 -9.56 -7.73 -3.72
N TYR A 50 -8.70 -7.06 -2.97
CA TYR A 50 -7.87 -5.96 -3.44
C TYR A 50 -6.41 -6.38 -3.41
N PHE A 51 -5.71 -6.01 -4.46
CA PHE A 51 -4.32 -6.34 -4.67
C PHE A 51 -3.50 -5.07 -4.85
N VAL A 52 -2.29 -5.08 -4.33
CA VAL A 52 -1.40 -3.93 -4.30
C VAL A 52 -0.02 -4.38 -4.74
N GLU A 53 0.72 -3.45 -5.33
CA GLU A 53 2.13 -3.69 -5.60
C GLU A 53 2.93 -3.80 -4.29
N PRO A 54 3.92 -4.68 -4.21
CA PRO A 54 4.78 -4.84 -3.03
C PRO A 54 5.48 -3.56 -2.54
N ASN A 55 5.72 -2.63 -3.46
CA ASN A 55 6.38 -1.34 -3.27
C ASN A 55 5.39 -0.18 -3.13
N ALA A 56 4.08 -0.45 -3.07
CA ALA A 56 3.10 0.59 -2.82
C ALA A 56 3.31 1.24 -1.45
N VAL A 57 3.08 2.55 -1.38
CA VAL A 57 3.27 3.37 -0.19
C VAL A 57 1.92 3.87 0.35
N TYR A 58 1.84 4.05 1.66
CA TYR A 58 0.74 4.74 2.31
C TYR A 58 0.98 6.26 2.27
N TYR A 59 0.02 7.01 1.74
CA TYR A 59 0.00 8.46 1.73
C TYR A 59 -0.98 8.97 2.78
N ASP A 60 -0.51 9.85 3.66
CA ASP A 60 -1.32 10.50 4.69
C ASP A 60 -1.41 12.01 4.44
N ASP A 61 -2.58 12.59 4.68
CA ASP A 61 -2.89 14.00 4.44
C ASP A 61 -2.04 14.95 5.30
N ALA A 62 -1.55 14.49 6.46
CA ALA A 62 -0.63 15.28 7.28
C ALA A 62 0.78 15.35 6.69
N GLY A 63 1.14 14.52 5.69
CA GLY A 63 2.49 14.46 5.13
C GLY A 63 3.53 13.84 6.08
N GLU A 64 3.11 13.17 7.14
CA GLU A 64 4.00 12.62 8.17
C GLU A 64 4.94 11.53 7.61
N MET A 65 4.48 10.69 6.68
CA MET A 65 5.34 9.72 5.98
C MET A 65 6.24 10.37 4.91
N SER A 66 5.78 11.43 4.23
CA SER A 66 6.63 12.22 3.33
C SER A 66 7.79 12.87 4.10
N ARG A 67 7.52 13.40 5.30
CA ARG A 67 8.53 13.93 6.22
C ARG A 67 9.53 12.86 6.68
N ARG A 68 9.08 11.64 6.97
CA ARG A 68 9.97 10.53 7.40
C ARG A 68 10.86 10.00 6.29
N LEU A 69 10.43 10.03 5.03
CA LEU A 69 11.22 9.57 3.89
C LEU A 69 12.07 10.69 3.25
N GLY A 70 11.70 11.95 3.43
CA GLY A 70 12.38 13.11 2.85
C GLY A 70 13.46 13.75 3.71
N ASN A 71 13.64 13.35 4.96
CA ASN A 71 14.57 14.01 5.90
C ASN A 71 15.79 13.13 6.25
N GLY A 72 16.43 12.58 5.21
CA GLY A 72 17.75 11.97 5.27
C GLY A 72 18.80 12.83 4.56
N GLY A 73 18.94 14.08 5.00
CA GLY A 73 19.96 15.03 4.55
C GLY A 73 20.72 15.62 5.73
#